data_AF-A0A7V9WK85-F1
#
_entry.id   AF-A0A7V9WK85-F1
#
_cell.length_a   1.000
_cell.length_b   1.000
_cell.length_c   1.000
_cell.angle_alpha   90.00
_cell.angle_beta   90.00
_cell.angle_gamma   90.00
#
_symmetry.space_group_name_H-M   'P 1'
#
loop_
_entity.id
_entity.type
_entity.pdbx_description
1 polymer ?
#
loop_
_entity_poly.entity_id
_entity_poly.type
_entity_poly.pdbx_seq_one_letter_code
_entity_poly.pdbx_strand_id
1 'polypeptide(L)'
;MPVGDYLIGIGFAIVVWGGAAAVAEVVVRRRLPDLRGTPRLLASVLLGLATLIAAHLLPGTVGLLSREAVALVLMAAALAAWRLVPRLVLPPEAPRAEVPASDGRLARVMAGLAIGAVGVLAIAFLARLVPDPPDHVDALSFGLPGIAEWIRTGSLLEVGAFFPLFEVRTYPNNGDVVYLAAVLPFGNDSFVRFPAVPLLALTGLAVYAIGRELNASFAPAALAAALVLAVPTVGEPALEHIKPDVFMYATFAAGLLFLLRHGRTGAGADLLLAGTGLGLAFGARWYGISSVIAVVFVWALATLLARRGVGQVARQSAGLAGVILAAGGYWLVRNALLTGNPVYPVDVSPFGITIFGAPPNVFAEGLGASLVDRIGLQ
;
A
#
# COMPACT_ATOMS: atom_id res chain seq x y z
N MET A 1 -15.72 19.99 17.47
CA MET A 1 -16.74 19.44 16.56
C MET A 1 -18.03 19.21 17.35
N PRO A 2 -19.20 19.65 16.86
CA PRO A 2 -20.49 19.29 17.46
C PRO A 2 -20.68 17.76 17.50
N VAL A 3 -21.35 17.25 18.54
CA VAL A 3 -21.57 15.80 18.71
C VAL A 3 -22.35 15.20 17.53
N GLY A 4 -23.30 15.94 16.95
CA GLY A 4 -24.07 15.48 15.78
C GLY A 4 -23.19 15.20 14.56
N ASP A 5 -22.32 16.15 14.20
CA ASP A 5 -21.40 15.98 13.07
C ASP A 5 -20.43 14.82 13.29
N TYR A 6 -19.99 14.64 14.55
CA TYR A 6 -19.12 13.54 14.93
C TYR A 6 -19.80 12.18 14.72
N LEU A 7 -21.05 12.03 15.15
CA LEU A 7 -21.84 10.80 14.95
C LEU A 7 -22.11 10.53 13.47
N ILE A 8 -22.36 11.57 12.67
CA ILE A 8 -22.49 11.45 11.21
C ILE A 8 -21.17 10.94 10.61
N GLY A 9 -20.02 11.49 11.04
CA GLY A 9 -18.70 11.04 10.62
C GLY A 9 -18.44 9.57 10.96
N ILE A 10 -18.84 9.11 12.16
CA ILE A 10 -18.78 7.68 12.52
C ILE A 10 -19.62 6.84 11.56
N GLY A 11 -20.85 7.27 11.25
CA GLY A 11 -21.73 6.56 10.32
C GLY A 11 -21.08 6.37 8.94
N PHE A 12 -20.52 7.44 8.38
CA PHE A 12 -19.79 7.37 7.11
C PHE A 12 -18.53 6.50 7.21
N ALA A 13 -17.74 6.63 8.29
CA ALA A 13 -16.54 5.82 8.49
C ALA A 13 -16.87 4.32 8.54
N ILE A 14 -17.95 3.93 9.23
CA ILE A 14 -18.43 2.55 9.26
C ILE A 14 -18.81 2.06 7.86
N VAL A 15 -19.56 2.85 7.09
CA VAL A 15 -19.95 2.47 5.73
C VAL A 15 -18.73 2.36 4.80
N VAL A 16 -17.79 3.29 4.89
CA VAL A 16 -16.60 3.34 4.04
C VAL A 16 -15.68 2.16 4.34
N TRP A 17 -15.22 2.03 5.58
CA TRP A 17 -14.30 0.95 5.96
C TRP A 17 -14.98 -0.42 5.98
N GLY A 18 -16.23 -0.47 6.45
CA GLY A 18 -17.03 -1.69 6.50
C GLY A 18 -17.45 -2.18 5.11
N GLY A 19 -17.77 -1.29 4.18
CA GLY A 19 -18.10 -1.62 2.79
C GLY A 19 -16.92 -2.23 2.05
N ALA A 20 -15.72 -1.63 2.20
CA ALA A 20 -14.49 -2.19 1.63
C ALA A 20 -14.15 -3.56 2.23
N ALA A 21 -14.27 -3.71 3.56
CA ALA A 21 -14.08 -4.98 4.24
C ALA A 21 -15.11 -6.05 3.81
N ALA A 22 -16.37 -5.66 3.58
CA ALA A 22 -17.43 -6.56 3.13
C ALA A 22 -17.16 -7.09 1.72
N VAL A 23 -16.74 -6.23 0.79
CA VAL A 23 -16.31 -6.65 -0.56
C VAL A 23 -15.18 -7.67 -0.44
N ALA A 24 -14.13 -7.33 0.30
CA ALA A 24 -12.97 -8.20 0.48
C ALA A 24 -13.37 -9.56 1.09
N GLU A 25 -14.18 -9.57 2.14
CA GLU A 25 -14.58 -10.81 2.79
C GLU A 25 -15.44 -11.69 1.88
N VAL A 26 -16.35 -11.09 1.09
CA VAL A 26 -17.11 -11.84 0.08
C VAL A 26 -16.17 -12.46 -0.95
N VAL A 27 -15.21 -11.70 -1.49
CA VAL A 27 -14.26 -12.21 -2.48
C VAL A 27 -13.39 -13.31 -1.88
N VAL A 28 -12.80 -13.10 -0.70
CA VAL A 28 -11.92 -14.09 -0.04
C VAL A 28 -12.69 -15.35 0.33
N ARG A 29 -13.89 -15.25 0.91
CA ARG A 29 -14.73 -16.43 1.24
C ARG A 29 -15.09 -17.23 0.00
N ARG A 30 -15.44 -16.56 -1.10
CA ARG A 30 -16.01 -17.22 -2.28
C ARG A 30 -14.96 -17.64 -3.28
N ARG A 31 -13.84 -16.95 -3.42
CA ARG A 31 -12.83 -17.18 -4.47
C ARG A 31 -11.50 -17.70 -3.94
N LEU A 32 -11.23 -17.54 -2.65
CA LEU A 32 -9.97 -17.93 -2.01
C LEU A 32 -10.20 -18.86 -0.80
N PRO A 33 -11.05 -19.91 -0.88
CA PRO A 33 -11.39 -20.73 0.28
C PRO A 33 -10.20 -21.53 0.84
N ASP A 34 -9.14 -21.74 0.06
CA ASP A 34 -7.90 -22.40 0.50
C ASP A 34 -7.05 -21.54 1.45
N LEU A 35 -7.21 -20.21 1.42
CA LEU A 35 -6.43 -19.34 2.30
C LEU A 35 -6.96 -19.42 3.74
N ARG A 36 -6.04 -19.66 4.67
CA ARG A 36 -6.28 -19.72 6.12
C ARG A 36 -5.27 -18.84 6.87
N GLY A 37 -5.58 -18.51 8.13
CA GLY A 37 -4.68 -17.79 9.03
C GLY A 37 -4.17 -16.46 8.46
N THR A 38 -2.87 -16.23 8.59
CA THR A 38 -2.23 -14.96 8.21
C THR A 38 -2.34 -14.63 6.71
N PRO A 39 -2.06 -15.55 5.76
CA PRO A 39 -2.28 -15.27 4.33
C PRO A 39 -3.72 -14.86 4.01
N ARG A 40 -4.73 -15.47 4.65
CA ARG A 40 -6.14 -15.08 4.44
C ARG A 40 -6.38 -13.63 4.87
N LEU A 41 -5.90 -13.27 6.06
CA LEU A 41 -6.05 -11.91 6.59
C LEU A 41 -5.37 -10.89 5.67
N LEU A 42 -4.14 -11.15 5.21
CA LEU A 42 -3.43 -10.27 4.29
C LEU A 42 -4.15 -10.15 2.94
N ALA A 43 -4.70 -11.24 2.40
CA ALA A 43 -5.52 -11.20 1.19
C ALA A 43 -6.77 -10.32 1.38
N SER A 44 -7.49 -10.49 2.49
CA SER A 44 -8.66 -9.68 2.82
C SER A 44 -8.29 -8.19 2.92
N VAL A 45 -7.18 -7.87 3.58
CA VAL A 45 -6.73 -6.48 3.72
C VAL A 45 -6.31 -5.88 2.38
N LEU A 46 -5.54 -6.58 1.56
CA LEU A 46 -5.13 -6.09 0.24
C LEU A 46 -6.34 -5.78 -0.65
N LEU A 47 -7.30 -6.71 -0.70
CA LEU A 47 -8.53 -6.53 -1.48
C LEU A 47 -9.40 -5.41 -0.89
N GLY A 48 -9.43 -5.26 0.43
CA GLY A 48 -10.11 -4.18 1.13
C GLY A 48 -9.51 -2.82 0.77
N LEU A 49 -8.18 -2.68 0.87
CA LEU A 49 -7.47 -1.45 0.51
C LEU A 49 -7.62 -1.10 -0.97
N ALA A 50 -7.51 -2.08 -1.87
CA ALA A 50 -7.75 -1.86 -3.30
C ALA A 50 -9.17 -1.37 -3.57
N THR A 51 -10.17 -1.96 -2.91
CA THR A 51 -11.58 -1.53 -3.02
C THR A 51 -11.78 -0.13 -2.45
N LEU A 52 -11.20 0.15 -1.28
CA LEU A 52 -11.27 1.45 -0.62
C LEU A 52 -10.69 2.56 -1.50
N ILE A 53 -9.49 2.33 -2.05
CA ILE A 53 -8.83 3.28 -2.94
C ILE A 53 -9.65 3.49 -4.20
N ALA A 54 -10.06 2.41 -4.88
CA ALA A 54 -10.89 2.51 -6.09
C ALA A 54 -12.18 3.31 -5.84
N ALA A 55 -12.82 3.13 -4.68
CA ALA A 55 -14.03 3.86 -4.34
C ALA A 55 -13.84 5.37 -4.10
N HIS A 56 -12.62 5.81 -3.80
CA HIS A 56 -12.28 7.24 -3.75
C HIS A 56 -11.83 7.75 -5.12
N LEU A 57 -11.05 6.94 -5.86
CA LEU A 57 -10.57 7.30 -7.19
C LEU A 57 -11.74 7.53 -8.16
N LEU A 58 -12.74 6.66 -8.18
CA LEU A 58 -13.87 6.77 -9.11
C LEU A 58 -14.61 8.12 -9.03
N PRO A 59 -15.20 8.53 -7.90
CA PRO A 59 -15.84 9.86 -7.81
C PRO A 59 -14.82 11.00 -7.93
N GLY A 60 -13.60 10.84 -7.41
CA GLY A 60 -12.58 11.89 -7.47
C GLY A 60 -12.02 12.16 -8.85
N THR A 61 -12.04 11.19 -9.77
CA THR A 61 -11.66 11.41 -11.17
C THR A 61 -12.62 12.30 -11.94
N VAL A 62 -13.90 12.32 -11.53
CA VAL A 62 -14.96 13.08 -12.21
C VAL A 62 -15.35 14.36 -11.46
N GLY A 63 -14.58 14.75 -10.45
CA GLY A 63 -14.85 15.96 -9.67
C GLY A 63 -16.03 15.85 -8.70
N LEU A 64 -16.42 14.62 -8.31
CA LEU A 64 -17.55 14.33 -7.42
C LEU A 64 -17.11 13.67 -6.10
N LEU A 65 -15.86 13.85 -5.68
CA LEU A 65 -15.37 13.30 -4.42
C LEU A 65 -16.11 13.95 -3.24
N SER A 66 -16.95 13.16 -2.60
CA SER A 66 -17.59 13.49 -1.33
C SER A 66 -17.74 12.23 -0.48
N ARG A 67 -17.95 12.38 0.83
CA ARG A 67 -18.19 11.23 1.72
C ARG A 67 -19.44 10.43 1.32
N GLU A 68 -20.46 11.11 0.79
CA GLU A 68 -21.70 10.51 0.29
C GLU A 68 -21.43 9.68 -0.98
N ALA A 69 -20.69 10.24 -1.94
CA ALA A 69 -20.36 9.55 -3.18
C ALA A 69 -19.52 8.29 -2.92
N VAL A 70 -18.50 8.38 -2.05
CA VAL A 70 -17.65 7.24 -1.68
C VAL A 70 -18.48 6.16 -0.96
N ALA A 71 -19.34 6.56 -0.02
CA ALA A 71 -20.21 5.62 0.68
C ALA A 71 -21.16 4.88 -0.29
N LEU A 72 -21.78 5.61 -1.24
CA LEU A 72 -22.65 5.02 -2.25
C LEU A 72 -21.90 4.01 -3.12
N VAL A 73 -20.70 4.35 -3.59
CA VAL A 73 -19.86 3.46 -4.40
C VAL A 73 -19.51 2.18 -3.63
N LEU A 74 -19.17 2.28 -2.34
CA LEU A 74 -18.82 1.13 -1.52
C LEU A 74 -20.04 0.25 -1.18
N MET A 75 -21.20 0.84 -0.93
CA MET A 75 -22.45 0.09 -0.77
C MET A 75 -22.81 -0.66 -2.05
N ALA A 76 -22.72 0.01 -3.20
CA ALA A 76 -22.96 -0.60 -4.50
C ALA A 76 -21.95 -1.73 -4.80
N ALA A 77 -20.67 -1.51 -4.51
CA ALA A 77 -19.62 -2.52 -4.68
C ALA A 77 -19.85 -3.73 -3.76
N ALA A 78 -20.24 -3.52 -2.49
CA ALA A 78 -20.55 -4.59 -1.56
C ALA A 78 -21.76 -5.41 -2.02
N LEU A 79 -22.83 -4.75 -2.49
CA LEU A 79 -23.99 -5.43 -3.05
C LEU A 79 -23.63 -6.20 -4.32
N ALA A 80 -22.88 -5.59 -5.24
CA ALA A 80 -22.41 -6.23 -6.46
C ALA A 80 -21.53 -7.44 -6.15
N ALA A 81 -20.59 -7.33 -5.22
CA ALA A 81 -19.75 -8.45 -4.79
C ALA A 81 -20.62 -9.59 -4.23
N TRP A 82 -21.58 -9.26 -3.36
CA TRP A 82 -22.47 -10.26 -2.76
C TRP A 82 -23.35 -10.98 -3.78
N ARG A 83 -23.81 -10.29 -4.84
CA ARG A 83 -24.66 -10.86 -5.88
C ARG A 83 -23.89 -11.58 -6.98
N LEU A 84 -22.78 -11.01 -7.43
CA LEU A 84 -22.13 -11.38 -8.69
C LEU A 84 -20.89 -12.25 -8.50
N VAL A 85 -20.24 -12.24 -7.33
CA VAL A 85 -19.02 -13.04 -7.14
C VAL A 85 -19.41 -14.51 -6.89
N PRO A 86 -19.08 -15.43 -7.81
CA PRO A 86 -19.49 -16.83 -7.68
C PRO A 86 -18.61 -17.56 -6.66
N ARG A 87 -19.19 -18.55 -5.98
CA ARG A 87 -18.45 -19.47 -5.10
C ARG A 87 -17.61 -20.42 -5.94
N LEU A 88 -16.31 -20.43 -5.71
CA LEU A 88 -15.38 -21.40 -6.24
C LEU A 88 -15.44 -22.64 -5.36
N VAL A 89 -15.69 -23.79 -5.97
CA VAL A 89 -15.58 -25.10 -5.31
C VAL A 89 -14.22 -25.67 -5.71
N LEU A 90 -13.36 -25.91 -4.72
CA LEU A 90 -12.02 -26.42 -4.96
C LEU A 90 -11.98 -27.95 -4.79
N PRO A 91 -11.19 -28.66 -5.63
CA PRO A 91 -10.84 -30.06 -5.40
C PRO A 91 -10.03 -30.24 -4.09
N PRO A 92 -9.86 -31.47 -3.59
CA PRO A 92 -9.12 -31.75 -2.37
C PRO A 92 -7.70 -31.16 -2.33
N GLU A 93 -7.29 -30.78 -1.12
CA GLU A 93 -6.17 -29.90 -0.76
C GLU A 93 -4.82 -30.23 -1.42
N ALA A 94 -4.11 -29.21 -1.92
CA ALA A 94 -2.72 -29.31 -2.33
C ALA A 94 -1.79 -29.58 -1.13
N PRO A 95 -0.57 -30.11 -1.33
CA PRO A 95 0.36 -30.45 -0.25
C PRO A 95 0.62 -29.23 0.65
N ARG A 96 0.37 -29.42 1.94
CA ARG A 96 0.63 -28.42 2.98
C ARG A 96 2.14 -28.14 3.04
N ALA A 97 2.48 -26.90 3.37
CA ALA A 97 3.85 -26.61 3.81
C ALA A 97 4.16 -27.52 5.02
N GLU A 98 5.37 -28.07 5.04
CA GLU A 98 5.82 -28.91 6.13
C GLU A 98 5.66 -28.17 7.46
N VAL A 99 5.24 -28.89 8.51
CA VAL A 99 5.13 -28.31 9.85
C VAL A 99 6.56 -27.97 10.28
N PRO A 100 6.92 -26.68 10.46
CA PRO A 100 8.27 -26.33 10.85
C PRO A 100 8.59 -26.89 12.24
N ALA A 101 9.88 -27.12 12.49
CA ALA A 101 10.38 -27.64 13.75
C ALA A 101 9.79 -26.89 14.96
N SER A 102 9.45 -27.62 16.01
CA SER A 102 8.87 -27.04 17.23
C SER A 102 9.88 -26.15 17.95
N ASP A 103 9.48 -24.91 18.24
CA ASP A 103 10.35 -23.99 18.99
C ASP A 103 10.53 -24.41 20.46
N GLY A 104 11.79 -24.34 20.91
CA GLY A 104 12.12 -24.40 22.33
C GLY A 104 11.42 -23.29 23.12
N ARG A 105 11.18 -23.53 24.43
CA ARG A 105 10.48 -22.57 25.30
C ARG A 105 11.16 -21.20 25.34
N LEU A 106 12.49 -21.17 25.43
CA LEU A 106 13.26 -19.92 25.46
C LEU A 106 13.05 -19.09 24.21
N ALA A 107 13.10 -19.69 23.02
CA ALA A 107 12.88 -18.99 21.75
C ALA A 107 11.48 -18.36 21.68
N ARG A 108 10.44 -19.07 22.14
CA ARG A 108 9.08 -18.54 22.23
C ARG A 108 8.96 -17.37 23.22
N VAL A 109 9.62 -17.47 24.37
CA VAL A 109 9.64 -16.37 25.35
C VAL A 109 10.33 -15.14 24.76
N MET A 110 11.50 -15.29 24.14
CA MET A 110 12.22 -14.20 23.49
C MET A 110 11.38 -13.52 22.40
N ALA A 111 10.73 -14.31 21.54
CA ALA A 111 9.84 -13.79 20.51
C ALA A 111 8.63 -13.04 21.12
N GLY A 112 8.03 -13.60 22.18
CA GLY A 112 6.93 -12.95 22.90
C GLY A 112 7.34 -11.63 23.55
N LEU A 113 8.53 -11.57 24.17
CA LEU A 113 9.10 -10.35 24.74
C LEU A 113 9.39 -9.30 23.66
N ALA A 114 9.94 -9.71 22.52
CA ALA A 114 10.21 -8.80 21.40
C ALA A 114 8.92 -8.18 20.83
N ILE A 115 7.88 -9.01 20.59
CA ILE A 115 6.56 -8.53 20.17
C ILE A 115 5.97 -7.59 21.23
N GLY A 116 6.05 -7.98 22.52
CA GLY A 116 5.56 -7.19 23.63
C GLY A 116 6.25 -5.82 23.72
N ALA A 117 7.58 -5.78 23.58
CA ALA A 117 8.35 -4.54 23.58
C ALA A 117 7.93 -3.60 22.44
N VAL A 118 7.84 -4.12 21.20
CA VAL A 118 7.38 -3.32 20.05
C VAL A 118 5.95 -2.81 20.27
N GLY A 119 5.05 -3.65 20.79
CA GLY A 119 3.68 -3.28 21.08
C GLY A 119 3.58 -2.18 22.14
N VAL A 120 4.33 -2.30 23.24
CA VAL A 120 4.38 -1.30 24.30
C VAL A 120 4.94 0.03 23.78
N LEU A 121 6.01 -0.01 22.99
CA LEU A 121 6.58 1.19 22.38
C LEU A 121 5.57 1.87 21.44
N ALA A 122 4.92 1.11 20.55
CA ALA A 122 3.90 1.67 19.66
C ALA A 122 2.75 2.32 20.43
N ILE A 123 2.24 1.68 21.49
CA ILE A 123 1.20 2.26 22.35
C ILE A 123 1.70 3.51 23.06
N ALA A 124 2.92 3.51 23.59
CA ALA A 124 3.50 4.67 24.26
C ALA A 124 3.66 5.87 23.31
N PHE A 125 4.13 5.64 22.09
CA PHE A 125 4.20 6.67 21.05
C PHE A 125 2.82 7.22 20.70
N LEU A 126 1.83 6.36 20.51
CA LEU A 126 0.46 6.81 20.22
C LEU A 126 -0.13 7.61 21.38
N ALA A 127 0.01 7.13 22.62
CA ALA A 127 -0.48 7.84 23.80
C ALA A 127 0.15 9.23 23.95
N ARG A 128 1.43 9.37 23.57
CA ARG A 128 2.13 10.65 23.54
C ARG A 128 1.65 11.57 22.41
N LEU A 129 1.41 11.04 21.21
CA LEU A 129 1.17 11.82 20.00
C LEU A 129 -0.32 12.09 19.70
N VAL A 130 -1.25 11.38 20.34
CA VAL A 130 -2.69 11.61 20.18
C VAL A 130 -3.13 13.03 20.54
N PRO A 131 -2.58 13.69 21.59
CA PRO A 131 -2.93 15.07 21.92
C PRO A 131 -2.35 16.11 20.94
N ASP A 132 -1.30 15.75 20.21
CA ASP A 132 -0.51 16.69 19.42
C ASP A 132 -0.92 16.67 17.93
N PRO A 133 -1.11 17.84 17.31
CA PRO A 133 -1.38 17.91 15.88
C PRO A 133 -0.18 17.36 15.07
N PRO A 134 -0.41 16.89 13.84
CA PRO A 134 0.67 16.58 12.90
C PRO A 134 1.61 17.78 12.73
N ASP A 135 2.92 17.59 12.91
CA ASP A 135 3.92 18.67 12.88
C ASP A 135 5.07 18.41 11.88
N HIS A 136 5.17 17.20 11.34
CA HIS A 136 6.23 16.85 10.39
C HIS A 136 6.09 17.60 9.06
N VAL A 137 7.23 18.07 8.53
CA VAL A 137 7.29 18.91 7.32
C VAL A 137 6.55 18.30 6.13
N ASP A 138 6.74 17.01 5.81
CA ASP A 138 6.08 16.36 4.67
C ASP A 138 4.54 16.34 4.82
N ALA A 139 4.05 16.08 6.04
CA ALA A 139 2.62 16.04 6.31
C ALA A 139 2.00 17.44 6.16
N LEU A 140 2.69 18.48 6.66
CA LEU A 140 2.22 19.86 6.63
C LEU A 140 2.46 20.58 5.30
N SER A 141 3.44 20.16 4.51
CA SER A 141 3.80 20.83 3.26
C SER A 141 3.01 20.33 2.06
N PHE A 142 2.67 19.03 2.00
CA PHE A 142 1.95 18.48 0.86
C PHE A 142 0.98 17.35 1.16
N GLY A 143 1.24 16.52 2.18
CA GLY A 143 0.35 15.39 2.51
C GLY A 143 -1.07 15.84 2.88
N LEU A 144 -1.20 16.54 4.02
CA LEU A 144 -2.49 17.03 4.51
C LEU A 144 -3.07 18.16 3.67
N PRO A 145 -2.29 19.16 3.18
CA PRO A 145 -2.81 20.14 2.25
C PRO A 145 -3.37 19.52 0.97
N GLY A 146 -2.74 18.46 0.44
CA GLY A 146 -3.24 17.72 -0.71
C GLY A 146 -4.60 17.06 -0.44
N ILE A 147 -4.74 16.40 0.71
CA ILE A 147 -6.01 15.80 1.15
C ILE A 147 -7.09 16.87 1.33
N ALA A 148 -6.77 18.00 1.98
CA ALA A 148 -7.70 19.09 2.19
C ALA A 148 -8.17 19.69 0.85
N GLU A 149 -7.27 19.82 -0.12
CA GLU A 149 -7.58 20.30 -1.47
C GLU A 149 -8.51 19.35 -2.22
N TRP A 150 -8.29 18.04 -2.14
CA TRP A 150 -9.19 17.05 -2.72
C TRP A 150 -10.60 17.11 -2.13
N ILE A 151 -10.69 17.30 -0.81
CA ILE A 151 -11.98 17.47 -0.13
C ILE A 151 -12.66 18.77 -0.58
N ARG A 152 -11.89 19.86 -0.71
CA ARG A 152 -12.40 21.18 -1.09
C ARG A 152 -12.92 21.22 -2.54
N THR A 153 -12.17 20.64 -3.47
CA THR A 153 -12.48 20.68 -4.92
C THR A 153 -13.36 19.53 -5.37
N GLY A 154 -13.48 18.47 -4.56
CA GLY A 154 -14.12 17.24 -4.98
C GLY A 154 -13.33 16.48 -6.06
N SER A 155 -12.06 16.83 -6.32
CA SER A 155 -11.28 16.31 -7.44
C SER A 155 -9.91 15.78 -7.03
N LEU A 156 -9.50 14.66 -7.63
CA LEU A 156 -8.15 14.09 -7.50
C LEU A 156 -7.23 14.48 -8.66
N LEU A 157 -7.74 15.29 -9.60
CA LEU A 157 -7.03 15.71 -10.81
C LEU A 157 -6.16 16.97 -10.59
N GLU A 158 -6.03 17.47 -9.37
CA GLU A 158 -5.11 18.57 -9.11
C GLU A 158 -3.67 18.08 -8.98
N VAL A 159 -2.78 18.67 -9.79
CA VAL A 159 -1.34 18.36 -9.85
C VAL A 159 -0.45 19.52 -9.43
N GLY A 160 -1.01 20.66 -9.02
CA GLY A 160 -0.22 21.84 -8.66
C GLY A 160 0.64 21.60 -7.42
N ALA A 161 1.26 22.65 -6.88
CA ALA A 161 2.06 22.56 -5.65
C ALA A 161 1.59 23.56 -4.59
N PHE A 162 1.73 23.21 -3.31
CA PHE A 162 1.53 24.17 -2.22
C PHE A 162 2.69 25.18 -2.17
N PHE A 163 3.92 24.69 -2.39
CA PHE A 163 5.10 25.54 -2.59
C PHE A 163 5.44 25.61 -4.08
N PRO A 164 5.64 26.81 -4.67
CA PRO A 164 6.08 26.93 -6.05
C PRO A 164 7.34 26.08 -6.32
N LEU A 165 7.39 25.40 -7.47
CA LEU A 165 8.52 24.54 -7.88
C LEU A 165 8.72 23.27 -7.04
N PHE A 166 7.78 22.94 -6.14
CA PHE A 166 7.81 21.72 -5.34
C PHE A 166 6.63 20.82 -5.68
N GLU A 167 6.70 20.19 -6.87
CA GLU A 167 5.62 19.44 -7.52
C GLU A 167 5.35 18.05 -6.92
N VAL A 168 5.31 17.96 -5.59
CA VAL A 168 5.17 16.69 -4.86
C VAL A 168 3.76 16.09 -4.95
N ARG A 169 2.73 16.83 -5.40
CA ARG A 169 1.38 16.28 -5.63
C ARG A 169 1.30 15.35 -6.84
N THR A 170 2.32 15.34 -7.70
CA THR A 170 2.40 14.37 -8.81
C THR A 170 2.92 13.01 -8.37
N TYR A 171 3.28 12.84 -7.10
CA TYR A 171 3.68 11.54 -6.57
C TYR A 171 2.51 10.55 -6.72
N PRO A 172 2.79 9.25 -6.84
CA PRO A 172 1.78 8.25 -6.58
C PRO A 172 1.23 8.43 -5.16
N ASN A 173 -0.09 8.37 -4.99
CA ASN A 173 -0.78 8.82 -3.77
C ASN A 173 -1.75 7.78 -3.19
N ASN A 174 -1.56 6.47 -3.46
CA ASN A 174 -2.44 5.44 -2.90
C ASN A 174 -2.49 5.48 -1.38
N GLY A 175 -1.36 5.71 -0.71
CA GLY A 175 -1.34 5.84 0.75
C GLY A 175 -2.04 7.11 1.24
N ASP A 176 -1.90 8.23 0.53
CA ASP A 176 -2.60 9.49 0.86
C ASP A 176 -4.12 9.35 0.68
N VAL A 177 -4.60 8.51 -0.25
CA VAL A 177 -6.02 8.16 -0.37
C VAL A 177 -6.52 7.37 0.85
N VAL A 178 -5.69 6.54 1.47
CA VAL A 178 -6.06 5.83 2.71
C VAL A 178 -6.18 6.81 3.89
N TYR A 179 -5.34 7.84 3.94
CA TYR A 179 -5.49 8.92 4.91
C TYR A 179 -6.73 9.78 4.63
N LEU A 180 -7.02 10.09 3.36
CA LEU A 180 -8.26 10.73 2.94
C LEU A 180 -9.48 9.94 3.45
N ALA A 181 -9.47 8.60 3.36
CA ALA A 181 -10.57 7.76 3.85
C ALA A 181 -10.79 7.85 5.38
N ALA A 182 -9.81 8.31 6.15
CA ALA A 182 -9.94 8.58 7.58
C ALA A 182 -10.40 10.01 7.88
N VAL A 183 -10.04 10.97 7.03
CA VAL A 183 -10.35 12.41 7.20
C VAL A 183 -11.73 12.76 6.63
N LEU A 184 -12.04 12.28 5.42
CA LEU A 184 -13.24 12.64 4.64
C LEU A 184 -14.57 12.42 5.40
N PRO A 185 -14.78 11.33 6.16
CA PRO A 185 -16.02 11.15 6.91
C PRO A 185 -16.32 12.27 7.92
N PHE A 186 -15.26 12.76 8.59
CA PHE A 186 -15.36 13.73 9.69
C PHE A 186 -15.14 15.18 9.24
N GLY A 187 -14.52 15.39 8.07
CA GLY A 187 -14.16 16.73 7.60
C GLY A 187 -13.07 17.40 8.44
N ASN A 188 -12.28 16.63 9.20
CA ASN A 188 -11.15 17.09 9.99
C ASN A 188 -10.13 15.96 10.18
N ASP A 189 -8.95 16.31 10.66
CA ASP A 189 -7.76 15.46 10.76
C ASP A 189 -7.65 14.67 12.08
N SER A 190 -8.65 14.70 12.95
CA SER A 190 -8.61 14.04 14.28
C SER A 190 -8.27 12.54 14.22
N PHE A 191 -8.58 11.88 13.11
CA PHE A 191 -8.34 10.44 12.90
C PHE A 191 -7.26 10.16 11.86
N VAL A 192 -6.47 11.15 11.46
CA VAL A 192 -5.49 10.96 10.38
C VAL A 192 -4.38 9.98 10.76
N ARG A 193 -4.07 9.82 12.06
CA ARG A 193 -3.11 8.79 12.53
C ARG A 193 -3.70 7.37 12.51
N PHE A 194 -5.02 7.22 12.44
CA PHE A 194 -5.71 5.93 12.59
C PHE A 194 -5.26 4.88 11.57
N PRO A 195 -5.10 5.16 10.27
CA PRO A 195 -4.70 4.13 9.31
C PRO A 195 -3.25 3.65 9.48
N ALA A 196 -2.37 4.47 10.02
CA ALA A 196 -0.94 4.16 10.07
C ALA A 196 -0.62 2.98 11.00
N VAL A 197 -1.30 2.89 12.15
CA VAL A 197 -1.11 1.85 13.16
C VAL A 197 -1.45 0.44 12.63
N PRO A 198 -2.65 0.18 12.08
CA PRO A 198 -2.95 -1.11 11.50
C PRO A 198 -2.05 -1.43 10.30
N LEU A 199 -1.65 -0.44 9.49
CA LEU A 199 -0.69 -0.66 8.40
C LEU A 199 0.70 -1.07 8.92
N LEU A 200 1.17 -0.48 10.02
CA LEU A 200 2.42 -0.88 10.67
C LEU A 200 2.31 -2.32 11.16
N ALA A 201 1.22 -2.67 11.86
CA ALA A 201 0.98 -4.04 12.29
C ALA A 201 0.92 -5.03 11.11
N LEU A 202 0.32 -4.62 9.99
CA LEU A 202 0.26 -5.41 8.76
C LEU A 202 1.63 -5.63 8.11
N THR A 203 2.53 -4.64 8.20
CA THR A 203 3.92 -4.78 7.76
C THR A 203 4.60 -5.90 8.54
N GLY A 204 4.52 -5.89 9.87
CA GLY A 204 5.08 -6.94 10.72
C GLY A 204 4.41 -8.30 10.47
N LEU A 205 3.09 -8.32 10.30
CA LEU A 205 2.34 -9.54 10.00
C LEU A 205 2.74 -10.15 8.65
N ALA A 206 2.99 -9.33 7.62
CA ALA A 206 3.47 -9.77 6.33
C ALA A 206 4.89 -10.32 6.41
N VAL A 207 5.80 -9.67 7.15
CA VAL A 207 7.16 -10.19 7.42
C VAL A 207 7.10 -11.53 8.16
N TYR A 208 6.28 -11.63 9.20
CA TYR A 208 6.04 -12.89 9.90
C TYR A 208 5.57 -13.96 8.91
N ALA A 209 4.56 -13.67 8.08
CA ALA A 209 4.03 -14.60 7.10
C ALA A 209 5.07 -15.04 6.06
N ILE A 210 5.94 -14.13 5.60
CA ILE A 210 7.06 -14.45 4.72
C ILE A 210 7.99 -15.44 5.41
N GLY A 211 8.38 -15.18 6.66
CA GLY A 211 9.20 -16.11 7.44
C GLY A 211 8.56 -17.50 7.55
N ARG A 212 7.24 -17.55 7.81
CA ARG A 212 6.48 -18.81 7.86
C ARG A 212 6.43 -19.52 6.50
N GLU A 213 6.28 -18.79 5.39
CA GLU A 213 6.30 -19.37 4.04
C GLU A 213 7.70 -19.88 3.64
N LEU A 214 8.76 -19.29 4.21
CA LEU A 214 10.15 -19.76 4.10
C LEU A 214 10.50 -20.88 5.11
N ASN A 215 9.49 -21.54 5.69
CA ASN A 215 9.62 -22.63 6.66
C ASN A 215 10.31 -22.26 7.99
N ALA A 216 10.42 -20.97 8.32
CA ALA A 216 10.88 -20.57 9.65
C ALA A 216 9.84 -20.95 10.71
N SER A 217 10.30 -21.41 11.88
CA SER A 217 9.44 -21.66 13.04
C SER A 217 8.83 -20.34 13.60
N PHE A 218 7.94 -20.41 14.59
CA PHE A 218 7.22 -19.23 15.05
C PHE A 218 8.17 -18.17 15.60
N ALA A 219 9.11 -18.58 16.45
CA ALA A 219 10.03 -17.68 17.12
C ALA A 219 10.91 -16.83 16.17
N PRO A 220 11.66 -17.39 15.21
CA PRO A 220 12.44 -16.60 14.26
C PRO A 220 11.58 -15.73 13.35
N ALA A 221 10.41 -16.19 12.91
CA ALA A 221 9.50 -15.39 12.10
C ALA A 221 8.94 -14.18 12.88
N ALA A 222 8.56 -14.40 14.13
CA ALA A 222 8.08 -13.37 15.04
C ALA A 222 9.18 -12.36 15.41
N LEU A 223 10.40 -12.84 15.65
CA LEU A 223 11.55 -12.00 15.93
C LEU A 223 11.92 -11.15 14.72
N ALA A 224 11.91 -11.71 13.51
CA ALA A 224 12.14 -10.95 12.27
C ALA A 224 11.10 -9.84 12.10
N ALA A 225 9.82 -10.14 12.33
CA ALA A 225 8.76 -9.13 12.31
C ALA A 225 9.00 -8.03 13.35
N ALA A 226 9.32 -8.39 14.59
CA ALA A 226 9.59 -7.42 15.66
C ALA A 226 10.82 -6.55 15.34
N LEU A 227 11.89 -7.15 14.81
CA LEU A 227 13.09 -6.42 14.39
C LEU A 227 12.78 -5.40 13.29
N VAL A 228 12.04 -5.80 12.25
CA VAL A 228 11.64 -4.89 11.17
C VAL A 228 10.81 -3.73 11.71
N LEU A 229 9.84 -4.00 12.60
CA LEU A 229 9.00 -2.96 13.21
C LEU A 229 9.78 -2.03 14.15
N ALA A 230 10.88 -2.51 14.73
CA ALA A 230 11.75 -1.71 15.59
C ALA A 230 12.73 -0.84 14.79
N VAL A 231 12.88 -1.04 13.48
CA VAL A 231 13.72 -0.17 12.64
C VAL A 231 13.08 1.21 12.56
N PRO A 232 13.79 2.30 12.94
CA PRO A 232 13.24 3.66 12.94
C PRO A 232 12.63 4.07 11.60
N THR A 233 13.27 3.70 10.48
CA THR A 233 12.81 3.99 9.11
C THR A 233 11.49 3.29 8.73
N VAL A 234 11.02 2.33 9.54
CA VAL A 234 9.72 1.66 9.38
C VAL A 234 8.71 2.21 10.39
N GLY A 235 9.11 2.35 11.66
CA GLY A 235 8.23 2.77 12.75
C GLY A 235 7.89 4.26 12.76
N GLU A 236 8.88 5.14 12.61
CA GLU A 236 8.70 6.60 12.71
C GLU A 236 7.78 7.17 11.61
N PRO A 237 7.89 6.76 10.33
CA PRO A 237 6.95 7.22 9.30
C PRO A 237 5.48 6.92 9.64
N ALA A 238 5.23 5.80 10.30
CA ALA A 238 3.88 5.39 10.69
C ALA A 238 3.38 6.12 11.93
N LEU A 239 4.19 6.19 12.98
CA LEU A 239 3.76 6.64 14.31
C LEU A 239 3.85 8.16 14.46
N GLU A 240 4.96 8.75 14.03
CA GLU A 240 5.30 10.15 14.27
C GLU A 240 4.91 11.03 13.08
N HIS A 241 5.37 10.67 11.87
CA HIS A 241 5.38 11.58 10.73
C HIS A 241 4.13 11.56 9.84
N ILE A 242 3.20 10.61 10.04
CA ILE A 242 1.99 10.44 9.21
C ILE A 242 2.36 10.36 7.72
N LYS A 243 3.27 9.45 7.42
CA LYS A 243 3.78 9.24 6.07
C LYS A 243 3.15 7.99 5.44
N PRO A 244 2.72 8.05 4.16
CA PRO A 244 2.16 6.90 3.45
C PRO A 244 3.19 5.79 3.16
N ASP A 245 4.44 5.97 3.54
CA ASP A 245 5.51 4.99 3.51
C ASP A 245 5.09 3.68 4.21
N VAL A 246 4.37 3.75 5.32
CA VAL A 246 3.85 2.55 6.01
C VAL A 246 2.85 1.77 5.16
N PHE A 247 2.06 2.45 4.32
CA PHE A 247 1.17 1.81 3.36
C PHE A 247 1.97 1.07 2.28
N MET A 248 3.04 1.69 1.78
CA MET A 248 3.97 1.06 0.84
C MET A 248 4.55 -0.21 1.45
N TYR A 249 5.12 -0.15 2.66
CA TYR A 249 5.74 -1.30 3.32
C TYR A 249 4.76 -2.46 3.52
N ALA A 250 3.55 -2.18 4.03
CA ALA A 250 2.53 -3.18 4.29
C ALA A 250 2.09 -3.91 3.02
N THR A 251 1.77 -3.13 1.97
CA THR A 251 1.25 -3.67 0.71
C THR A 251 2.34 -4.36 -0.11
N PHE A 252 3.57 -3.83 -0.09
CA PHE A 252 4.73 -4.43 -0.73
C PHE A 252 5.09 -5.77 -0.10
N ALA A 253 5.22 -5.84 1.24
CA ALA A 253 5.52 -7.08 1.95
C ALA A 253 4.42 -8.12 1.77
N ALA A 254 3.14 -7.72 1.79
CA ALA A 254 2.04 -8.63 1.50
C ALA A 254 2.07 -9.12 0.04
N GLY A 255 2.40 -8.25 -0.92
CA GLY A 255 2.62 -8.62 -2.32
C GLY A 255 3.75 -9.65 -2.50
N LEU A 256 4.87 -9.45 -1.80
CA LEU A 256 6.00 -10.39 -1.77
C LEU A 256 5.61 -11.76 -1.21
N LEU A 257 4.84 -11.80 -0.12
CA LEU A 257 4.32 -13.07 0.42
C LEU A 257 3.59 -13.86 -0.67
N PHE A 258 2.65 -13.23 -1.38
CA PHE A 258 1.88 -13.92 -2.40
C PHE A 258 2.72 -14.27 -3.64
N LEU A 259 3.75 -13.48 -3.95
CA LEU A 259 4.69 -13.82 -5.03
C LEU A 259 5.53 -15.07 -4.70
N LEU A 260 5.99 -15.18 -3.45
CA LEU A 260 6.67 -16.37 -2.92
C LEU A 260 5.75 -17.59 -2.94
N ARG A 261 4.51 -17.42 -2.47
CA ARG A 261 3.47 -18.47 -2.52
C ARG A 261 3.21 -18.93 -3.94
N HIS A 262 3.05 -18.02 -4.90
CA HIS A 262 2.89 -18.35 -6.31
C HIS A 262 4.08 -19.14 -6.86
N GLY A 263 5.30 -18.81 -6.45
CA GLY A 263 6.51 -19.56 -6.81
C GLY A 263 6.39 -21.05 -6.44
N ARG A 264 5.88 -21.32 -5.23
CA ARG A 264 5.71 -22.67 -4.68
C ARG A 264 4.47 -23.41 -5.20
N THR A 265 3.31 -22.76 -5.22
CA THR A 265 2.01 -23.38 -5.53
C THR A 265 1.68 -23.35 -7.02
N GLY A 266 2.23 -22.39 -7.77
CA GLY A 266 1.83 -22.08 -9.13
C GLY A 266 0.43 -21.47 -9.26
N ALA A 267 -0.27 -21.21 -8.15
CA ALA A 267 -1.67 -20.80 -8.18
C ALA A 267 -1.82 -19.39 -8.74
N GLY A 268 -2.67 -19.20 -9.77
CA GLY A 268 -2.91 -17.89 -10.37
C GLY A 268 -3.51 -16.87 -9.38
N ALA A 269 -4.28 -17.34 -8.39
CA ALA A 269 -4.82 -16.49 -7.34
C ALA A 269 -3.73 -15.81 -6.49
N ASP A 270 -2.65 -16.54 -6.15
CA ASP A 270 -1.50 -15.96 -5.46
C ASP A 270 -0.83 -14.89 -6.34
N LEU A 271 -0.72 -15.11 -7.67
CA LEU A 271 -0.16 -14.10 -8.58
C LEU A 271 -1.03 -12.83 -8.68
N LEU A 272 -2.35 -12.98 -8.67
CA LEU A 272 -3.28 -11.85 -8.65
C LEU A 272 -3.15 -11.04 -7.34
N LEU A 273 -3.04 -11.72 -6.19
CA LEU A 273 -2.86 -11.06 -4.90
C LEU A 273 -1.47 -10.41 -4.80
N ALA A 274 -0.44 -11.04 -5.36
CA ALA A 274 0.89 -10.45 -5.49
C ALA A 274 0.84 -9.16 -6.31
N GLY A 275 0.23 -9.20 -7.49
CA GLY A 275 0.04 -8.03 -8.33
C GLY A 275 -0.79 -6.93 -7.66
N THR A 276 -1.80 -7.30 -6.88
CA THR A 276 -2.61 -6.34 -6.12
C THR A 276 -1.75 -5.65 -5.06
N GLY A 277 -1.02 -6.40 -4.23
CA GLY A 277 -0.16 -5.82 -3.19
C GLY A 277 0.98 -4.98 -3.76
N LEU A 278 1.68 -5.50 -4.77
CA LEU A 278 2.75 -4.78 -5.45
C LEU A 278 2.22 -3.57 -6.24
N GLY A 279 1.03 -3.65 -6.82
CA GLY A 279 0.39 -2.53 -7.50
C GLY A 279 -0.03 -1.42 -6.54
N LEU A 280 -0.58 -1.77 -5.38
CA LEU A 280 -0.86 -0.80 -4.34
C LEU A 280 0.42 -0.09 -3.89
N ALA A 281 1.51 -0.84 -3.65
CA ALA A 281 2.83 -0.29 -3.32
C ALA A 281 3.44 0.56 -4.44
N PHE A 282 3.29 0.14 -5.70
CA PHE A 282 3.72 0.88 -6.89
C PHE A 282 3.04 2.25 -6.94
N GLY A 283 1.75 2.30 -6.61
CA GLY A 283 0.97 3.53 -6.55
C GLY A 283 1.16 4.35 -5.26
N ALA A 284 2.07 3.98 -4.36
CA ALA A 284 2.19 4.62 -3.05
C ALA A 284 3.18 5.79 -3.00
N ARG A 285 4.35 5.67 -3.65
CA ARG A 285 5.43 6.68 -3.74
C ARG A 285 6.38 6.33 -4.90
N TRP A 286 7.24 7.27 -5.32
CA TRP A 286 8.22 7.05 -6.40
C TRP A 286 9.18 5.89 -6.14
N TYR A 287 9.69 5.72 -4.92
CA TYR A 287 10.55 4.59 -4.60
C TYR A 287 9.78 3.26 -4.56
N GLY A 288 8.44 3.29 -4.43
CA GLY A 288 7.58 2.14 -4.60
C GLY A 288 7.62 1.61 -6.03
N ILE A 289 7.63 2.49 -7.03
CA ILE A 289 7.77 2.13 -8.45
C ILE A 289 9.09 1.39 -8.69
N SER A 290 10.22 1.96 -8.26
CA SER A 290 11.53 1.35 -8.49
C SER A 290 11.68 0.02 -7.74
N SER A 291 11.17 -0.07 -6.52
CA SER A 291 11.20 -1.29 -5.70
C SER A 291 10.36 -2.41 -6.31
N VAL A 292 9.16 -2.11 -6.82
CA VAL A 292 8.29 -3.08 -7.48
C VAL A 292 8.90 -3.56 -8.80
N ILE A 293 9.45 -2.66 -9.62
CA ILE A 293 10.15 -3.04 -10.86
C ILE A 293 11.31 -3.99 -10.55
N ALA A 294 12.12 -3.69 -9.54
CA ALA A 294 13.24 -4.53 -9.13
C ALA A 294 12.77 -5.93 -8.69
N VAL A 295 11.72 -6.03 -7.88
CA VAL A 295 11.15 -7.31 -7.44
C VAL A 295 10.60 -8.12 -8.62
N VAL A 296 9.85 -7.48 -9.52
CA VAL A 296 9.29 -8.17 -10.70
C VAL A 296 10.41 -8.68 -11.59
N PHE A 297 11.48 -7.90 -11.78
CA PHE A 297 12.65 -8.32 -12.53
C PHE A 297 13.35 -9.51 -11.89
N VAL A 298 13.63 -9.45 -10.58
CA VAL A 298 14.27 -10.56 -9.83
C VAL A 298 13.41 -11.81 -9.88
N TRP A 299 12.10 -11.70 -9.70
CA TRP A 299 11.18 -12.82 -9.77
C TRP A 299 11.13 -13.44 -11.18
N ALA A 300 11.06 -12.62 -12.24
CA ALA A 300 11.06 -13.11 -13.62
C ALA A 300 12.37 -13.85 -13.94
N LEU A 301 13.52 -13.26 -13.55
CA LEU A 301 14.84 -13.89 -13.72
C LEU A 301 14.94 -15.20 -12.93
N ALA A 302 14.55 -15.22 -11.66
CA ALA A 302 14.56 -16.43 -10.84
C ALA A 302 13.66 -17.53 -11.45
N THR A 303 12.51 -17.15 -12.00
CA THR A 303 11.58 -18.09 -12.64
C THR A 303 12.14 -18.66 -13.95
N LEU A 304 12.88 -17.86 -14.73
CA LEU A 304 13.61 -18.33 -15.92
C LEU A 304 14.77 -19.26 -15.54
N LEU A 305 15.54 -18.90 -14.52
CA LEU A 305 16.66 -19.72 -14.02
C LEU A 305 16.19 -21.06 -13.45
N ALA A 306 14.97 -21.11 -12.89
CA ALA A 306 14.29 -22.34 -12.50
C ALA A 306 13.80 -23.20 -13.69
N ARG A 307 14.27 -22.91 -14.91
CA ARG A 307 13.98 -23.64 -16.16
C ARG A 307 12.50 -23.71 -16.53
N ARG A 308 11.70 -22.72 -16.10
CA ARG A 308 10.33 -22.57 -16.63
C ARG A 308 10.39 -22.00 -18.04
N GLY A 309 9.43 -22.41 -18.88
CA GLY A 309 9.39 -21.98 -20.28
C GLY A 309 9.24 -20.47 -20.42
N VAL A 310 10.01 -19.85 -21.31
CA VAL A 310 10.02 -18.40 -21.55
C VAL A 310 8.62 -17.84 -21.80
N GLY A 311 7.79 -18.56 -22.58
CA GLY A 311 6.40 -18.14 -22.85
C GLY A 311 5.51 -18.13 -21.61
N GLN A 312 5.72 -19.04 -20.65
CA GLN A 312 5.01 -19.02 -19.38
C GLN A 312 5.42 -17.81 -18.54
N VAL A 313 6.72 -17.54 -18.44
CA VAL A 313 7.22 -16.38 -17.69
C VAL A 313 6.71 -15.08 -18.31
N ALA A 314 6.79 -14.92 -19.63
CA ALA A 314 6.27 -13.75 -20.32
C ALA A 314 4.77 -13.52 -20.04
N ARG A 315 3.95 -14.59 -20.12
CA ARG A 315 2.51 -14.50 -19.83
C ARG A 315 2.23 -14.14 -18.36
N GLN A 316 2.96 -14.75 -17.42
CA GLN A 316 2.78 -14.45 -15.99
C GLN A 316 3.26 -13.05 -15.64
N SER A 317 4.40 -12.61 -16.18
CA SER A 317 4.90 -11.24 -16.04
C SER A 317 3.95 -10.21 -16.63
N ALA A 318 3.38 -10.48 -17.81
CA ALA A 318 2.38 -9.61 -18.43
C ALA A 318 1.10 -9.51 -17.58
N GLY A 319 0.60 -10.65 -17.08
CA GLY A 319 -0.55 -10.66 -16.16
C GLY A 319 -0.27 -9.92 -14.86
N LEU A 320 0.92 -10.13 -14.26
CA LEU A 320 1.35 -9.45 -13.05
C LEU A 320 1.46 -7.92 -13.28
N ALA A 321 2.12 -7.50 -14.35
CA ALA A 321 2.24 -6.10 -14.72
C ALA A 321 0.86 -5.45 -14.96
N GLY A 322 -0.06 -6.15 -15.63
CA GLY A 322 -1.43 -5.68 -15.82
C GLY A 322 -2.16 -5.41 -14.50
N VAL A 323 -2.04 -6.31 -13.52
CA VAL A 323 -2.65 -6.11 -12.19
C VAL A 323 -1.95 -5.00 -11.41
N ILE A 324 -0.62 -4.89 -11.49
CA ILE A 324 0.15 -3.82 -10.87
C ILE A 324 -0.32 -2.45 -11.39
N LEU A 325 -0.42 -2.31 -12.71
CA LEU A 325 -0.87 -1.08 -13.36
C LEU A 325 -2.34 -0.78 -13.05
N ALA A 326 -3.20 -1.79 -12.95
CA ALA A 326 -4.59 -1.59 -12.55
C ALA A 326 -4.73 -1.07 -11.11
N ALA A 327 -3.89 -1.52 -10.17
CA ALA A 327 -3.97 -1.15 -8.77
C ALA A 327 -3.17 0.12 -8.40
N GLY A 328 -2.15 0.49 -9.17
CA GLY A 328 -1.27 1.63 -8.87
C GLY A 328 -1.02 2.61 -10.00
N GLY A 329 -1.34 2.24 -11.25
CA GLY A 329 -1.01 3.02 -12.44
C GLY A 329 -1.88 4.27 -12.65
N TYR A 330 -2.96 4.42 -11.89
CA TYR A 330 -3.86 5.58 -11.96
C TYR A 330 -3.10 6.92 -11.92
N TRP A 331 -2.15 7.07 -10.99
CA TRP A 331 -1.42 8.31 -10.80
C TRP A 331 -0.53 8.68 -11.99
N LEU A 332 0.07 7.68 -12.64
CA LEU A 332 0.89 7.89 -13.84
C LEU A 332 0.02 8.30 -15.03
N VAL A 333 -1.15 7.67 -15.17
CA VAL A 333 -2.13 8.04 -16.22
C VAL A 333 -2.62 9.46 -15.98
N ARG A 334 -2.99 9.80 -14.74
CA ARG A 334 -3.39 11.15 -14.34
C ARG A 334 -2.31 12.17 -14.70
N ASN A 335 -1.06 11.90 -14.32
CA ASN A 335 0.06 12.80 -14.62
C ASN A 335 0.25 12.95 -16.13
N ALA A 336 0.26 11.85 -16.88
CA ALA A 336 0.39 11.89 -18.34
C ALA A 336 -0.71 12.75 -19.00
N LEU A 337 -1.96 12.64 -18.54
CA LEU A 337 -3.07 13.41 -19.07
C LEU A 337 -2.97 14.92 -18.74
N LEU A 338 -2.48 15.27 -17.56
CA LEU A 338 -2.48 16.65 -17.08
C LEU A 338 -1.20 17.42 -17.40
N THR A 339 -0.06 16.74 -17.43
CA THR A 339 1.26 17.36 -17.62
C THR A 339 1.96 16.93 -18.91
N GLY A 340 1.41 15.92 -19.61
CA GLY A 340 2.08 15.28 -20.74
C GLY A 340 3.20 14.32 -20.34
N ASN A 341 3.46 14.13 -19.04
CA ASN A 341 4.55 13.30 -18.52
C ASN A 341 4.06 12.38 -17.38
N PRO A 342 4.08 11.04 -17.54
CA PRO A 342 3.61 10.09 -16.52
C PRO A 342 4.43 10.12 -15.22
N VAL A 343 5.70 10.53 -15.30
CA VAL A 343 6.66 10.57 -14.18
C VAL A 343 7.07 12.00 -13.81
N TYR A 344 6.23 12.98 -14.16
CA TYR A 344 6.42 14.38 -13.78
C TYR A 344 6.70 14.52 -12.27
N PRO A 345 7.67 15.36 -11.83
CA PRO A 345 8.42 16.36 -12.59
C PRO A 345 9.77 15.87 -13.13
N VAL A 346 9.98 14.56 -13.29
CA VAL A 346 11.25 14.03 -13.81
C VAL A 346 11.27 14.09 -15.33
N ASP A 347 12.32 14.68 -15.90
CA ASP A 347 12.59 14.65 -17.34
C ASP A 347 13.05 13.25 -17.78
N VAL A 348 12.45 12.73 -18.84
CA VAL A 348 12.78 11.40 -19.39
C VAL A 348 13.40 11.58 -20.77
N SER A 349 14.73 11.65 -20.78
CA SER A 349 15.54 11.89 -21.99
C SER A 349 16.60 10.79 -22.22
N PRO A 350 16.20 9.52 -22.51
CA PRO A 350 17.16 8.47 -22.81
C PRO A 350 17.97 8.80 -24.08
N PHE A 351 19.29 8.63 -24.01
CA PHE A 351 20.22 8.95 -25.10
C PHE A 351 20.13 10.39 -25.62
N GLY A 352 19.67 11.33 -24.78
CA GLY A 352 19.52 12.75 -25.14
C GLY A 352 18.29 13.05 -25.99
N ILE A 353 17.41 12.08 -26.24
CA ILE A 353 16.13 12.30 -26.91
C ILE A 353 15.04 12.42 -25.84
N THR A 354 14.47 13.62 -25.69
CA THR A 354 13.38 13.87 -24.74
C THR A 354 12.11 13.17 -25.19
N ILE A 355 11.69 12.16 -24.41
CA ILE A 355 10.43 11.43 -24.61
C ILE A 355 9.33 12.09 -23.76
N PHE A 356 9.64 12.46 -22.52
CA PHE A 356 8.73 13.20 -21.65
C PHE A 356 9.45 14.37 -21.01
N GLY A 357 9.06 15.59 -21.40
CA GLY A 357 9.63 16.81 -20.87
C GLY A 357 9.21 17.12 -19.44
N ALA A 358 10.04 17.85 -18.70
CA ALA A 358 9.69 18.50 -17.45
C ALA A 358 10.35 19.88 -17.35
N PRO A 359 9.79 20.83 -16.55
CA PRO A 359 10.43 22.11 -16.30
C PRO A 359 11.85 21.96 -15.74
N PRO A 360 12.76 22.91 -16.02
CA PRO A 360 14.11 22.88 -15.48
C PRO A 360 14.12 22.81 -13.96
N ASN A 361 14.99 21.98 -13.39
CA ASN A 361 15.17 21.93 -11.95
C ASN A 361 16.06 23.09 -11.49
N VAL A 362 15.44 24.26 -11.33
CA VAL A 362 16.08 25.53 -10.94
C VAL A 362 16.91 25.41 -9.65
N PHE A 363 16.55 24.51 -8.74
CA PHE A 363 17.36 24.25 -7.53
C PHE A 363 18.62 23.45 -7.83
N ALA A 364 18.51 22.39 -8.65
CA ALA A 364 19.67 21.60 -9.05
C ALA A 364 20.66 22.44 -9.87
N GLU A 365 20.14 23.26 -10.79
CA GLU A 365 20.93 24.17 -11.60
C GLU A 365 21.56 25.29 -10.75
N GLY A 366 20.79 25.89 -9.85
CA GLY A 366 21.27 26.97 -8.97
C GLY A 366 22.29 26.53 -7.93
N LEU A 367 22.26 25.27 -7.49
CA LEU A 367 23.23 24.70 -6.54
C LEU A 367 24.49 24.16 -7.24
N GLY A 368 24.51 24.09 -8.57
CA GLY A 368 25.62 23.48 -9.33
C GLY A 368 25.87 22.01 -8.99
N ALA A 369 24.97 21.36 -8.26
CA ALA A 369 25.17 20.05 -7.68
C ALA A 369 24.92 18.96 -8.72
N SER A 370 25.99 18.34 -9.18
CA SER A 370 25.95 17.17 -10.04
C SER A 370 25.43 15.94 -9.28
N LEU A 371 25.08 14.89 -10.03
CA LEU A 371 24.75 13.59 -9.45
C LEU A 371 25.91 13.01 -8.62
N VAL A 372 27.17 13.36 -8.97
CA VAL A 372 28.40 12.98 -8.26
C VAL A 372 28.49 13.67 -6.90
N ASP A 373 28.10 14.95 -6.83
CA ASP A 373 28.07 15.71 -5.57
C ASP A 373 27.02 15.15 -4.60
N ARG A 374 25.95 14.55 -5.13
CA ARG A 374 24.85 13.97 -4.32
C ARG A 374 25.15 12.58 -3.76
N ILE A 375 26.07 11.83 -4.36
CA ILE A 375 26.48 10.49 -3.89
C ILE A 375 27.71 10.54 -2.97
N GLY A 376 28.24 11.74 -2.67
CA GLY A 376 29.33 11.92 -1.71
C GLY A 376 30.67 11.34 -2.16
N LEU A 377 30.87 11.15 -3.48
CA LEU A 377 32.16 10.76 -4.04
C LEU A 377 32.98 12.04 -4.29
N GLN A 378 33.65 12.53 -3.26
CA GLN A 378 34.74 13.49 -3.38
C GLN A 378 36.07 12.82 -3.00
#